data_AF-A0A7J4QCT4-F1
#
_entry.id   AF-A0A7J4QCT4-F1
#
_cell.length_a   1.000
_cell.length_b   1.000
_cell.length_c   1.000
_cell.angle_alpha   90.00
_cell.angle_beta   90.00
_cell.angle_gamma   90.00
#
_symmetry.space_group_name_H-M   'P 1'
#
loop_
_entity.id
_entity.type
_entity.pdbx_description
1 polymer ?
#
loop_
_entity_poly.entity_id
_entity_poly.type
_entity_poly.pdbx_seq_one_letter_code
_entity_poly.pdbx_strand_id
1 'polypeptide(L)' 'MVDEAYIEMRCYIKYSLYYGQNEEIIKQALIKSGWPLEMINKAFLEVKGVKRSESPKAAVPQQPLSR' A
#
# COMPACT_ATOMS: atom_id res chain seq x y z
N MET A 1 -6.98 -17.02 -12.88
CA MET A 1 -5.55 -16.88 -13.19
C MET A 1 -5.06 -15.69 -12.39
N VAL A 2 -4.08 -15.88 -11.52
CA VAL A 2 -3.46 -14.74 -10.82
C VAL A 2 -2.47 -14.17 -11.81
N ASP A 3 -2.69 -12.94 -12.27
CA ASP A 3 -1.80 -12.27 -13.21
C ASP A 3 -0.40 -12.13 -12.57
N GLU A 4 0.53 -13.03 -12.94
CA GLU A 4 1.92 -13.04 -12.45
C GLU A 4 2.57 -11.67 -12.62
N ALA A 5 2.25 -11.01 -13.73
CA ALA A 5 2.72 -9.67 -14.05
C ALA A 5 2.25 -8.62 -13.01
N TYR A 6 1.05 -8.76 -12.43
CA TYR A 6 0.57 -7.87 -11.36
C TYR A 6 1.35 -8.06 -10.06
N ILE A 7 1.78 -9.30 -9.77
CA ILE A 7 2.59 -9.61 -8.60
C ILE A 7 3.98 -8.95 -8.73
N GLU A 8 4.61 -9.06 -9.89
CA GLU A 8 5.90 -8.43 -10.18
C GLU A 8 5.84 -6.91 -10.04
N MET A 9 4.80 -6.31 -10.63
CA MET A 9 4.55 -4.87 -10.52
C MET A 9 4.41 -4.41 -9.06
N ARG A 10 3.65 -5.14 -8.25
CA ARG A 10 3.46 -4.83 -6.83
C ARG A 10 4.75 -4.99 -6.02
N CYS A 11 5.55 -6.03 -6.30
CA CYS A 11 6.86 -6.24 -5.70
C CYS A 11 7.82 -5.09 -6.04
N TYR A 12 7.83 -4.64 -7.29
CA TYR A 12 8.63 -3.49 -7.73
C TYR A 12 8.26 -2.22 -6.96
N ILE A 13 6.97 -1.88 -6.88
CA ILE A 13 6.49 -0.70 -6.13
C ILE A 13 6.91 -0.78 -4.66
N LYS A 14 6.73 -1.94 -4.02
CA LYS A 14 7.10 -2.15 -2.61
C LYS A 14 8.60 -1.99 -2.39
N TYR A 15 9.42 -2.55 -3.28
CA TYR A 15 10.87 -2.45 -3.22
C TYR A 15 11.31 -0.99 -3.41
N SER A 16 10.86 -0.30 -4.46
CA SER A 16 11.21 1.09 -4.70
C SER A 16 10.80 2.02 -3.55
N LEU A 17 9.63 1.80 -2.95
CA LEU A 17 9.20 2.54 -1.76
C LEU A 17 10.09 2.26 -0.54
N TYR A 18 10.53 1.01 -0.34
CA TYR A 18 11.43 0.64 0.75
C TYR A 18 12.79 1.34 0.65
N TYR A 19 13.31 1.52 -0.56
CA TYR A 19 14.54 2.28 -0.81
C TYR A 19 14.35 3.81 -0.81
N GLY A 20 13.14 4.30 -0.50
CA GLY A 20 12.85 5.73 -0.43
C GLY A 20 12.77 6.40 -1.81
N GLN A 21 12.51 5.65 -2.88
CA GLN A 21 12.25 6.26 -4.18
C GLN A 21 10.95 7.06 -4.16
N ASN A 22 10.95 8.14 -4.93
CA ASN A 22 9.79 9.00 -5.07
C ASN A 22 8.68 8.29 -5.88
N GLU A 23 7.45 8.38 -5.40
CA GLU A 23 6.30 7.70 -6.00
C GLU A 23 6.05 8.12 -7.44
N GLU A 24 6.28 9.40 -7.77
CA GLU A 24 6.11 9.90 -9.13
C GLU A 24 7.09 9.23 -10.10
N ILE A 25 8.33 8.99 -9.65
CA ILE A 25 9.36 8.32 -10.45
C ILE A 25 8.94 6.86 -10.72
N ILE A 26 8.46 6.18 -9.69
CA ILE A 26 7.99 4.79 -9.80
C ILE A 26 6.79 4.71 -10.75
N LYS A 27 5.83 5.63 -10.64
CA LYS A 27 4.66 5.72 -11.54
C LYS A 27 5.10 5.94 -12.98
N GLN A 28 6.00 6.88 -13.24
CA GLN A 28 6.52 7.14 -14.58
C GLN A 28 7.26 5.93 -15.17
N ALA A 29 8.06 5.22 -14.37
CA ALA A 29 8.74 4.01 -14.80
C ALA A 29 7.75 2.92 -15.23
N LEU A 30 6.69 2.72 -14.45
CA LEU A 30 5.64 1.74 -14.76
C LEU A 30 4.83 2.14 -16.01
N ILE A 31 4.48 3.43 -16.17
CA ILE A 31 3.81 3.93 -17.37
C ILE A 31 4.69 3.72 -18.62
N LYS A 32 5.99 4.00 -18.52
CA LYS A 32 6.95 3.76 -19.61
C LYS A 32 7.08 2.28 -19.98
N SER A 33 6.94 1.39 -18.99
CA SER A 33 6.91 -0.06 -19.22
C SER A 33 5.57 -0.55 -19.81
N GLY A 34 4.58 0.34 -20.02
CA GLY A 34 3.29 0.00 -20.61
C GLY A 34 2.20 -0.39 -19.62
N TRP A 35 2.42 -0.17 -18.31
CA TRP A 35 1.40 -0.45 -17.31
C TRP A 35 0.30 0.61 -17.31
N PRO A 36 -0.98 0.20 -17.25
CA PRO A 36 -2.08 1.15 -17.16
C PRO A 36 -2.08 1.86 -15.81
N LEU A 37 -2.34 3.17 -15.86
CA LEU A 37 -2.34 4.05 -14.68
C LEU A 37 -3.29 3.55 -13.58
N GLU A 38 -4.42 2.96 -13.96
CA GLU A 38 -5.40 2.38 -13.03
C GLU A 38 -4.82 1.23 -12.21
N MET A 39 -4.06 0.33 -12.84
CA MET A 39 -3.37 -0.76 -12.13
C MET A 39 -2.28 -0.20 -11.22
N ILE A 40 -1.54 0.82 -11.67
CA ILE A 40 -0.50 1.46 -10.86
C ILE A 40 -1.12 2.05 -9.60
N ASN A 41 -2.17 2.87 -9.74
CA ASN A 41 -2.84 3.47 -8.59
C ASN A 41 -3.43 2.42 -7.65
N LYS A 42 -4.01 1.33 -8.18
CA LYS A 42 -4.50 0.21 -7.37
C LYS A 42 -3.38 -0.45 -6.55
N ALA A 43 -2.26 -0.78 -7.19
CA ALA A 43 -1.12 -1.39 -6.52
C ALA A 43 -0.51 -0.46 -5.45
N PHE A 44 -0.41 0.84 -5.73
CA PHE A 44 0.01 1.85 -4.75
C PHE A 44 -0.96 1.94 -3.56
N LEU A 45 -2.26 1.91 -3.80
CA LEU A 45 -3.28 1.89 -2.75
C LEU A 45 -3.17 0.64 -1.88
N GLU A 46 -2.88 -0.53 -2.47
CA GLU A 46 -2.68 -1.75 -1.69
C GLU A 46 -1.38 -1.74 -0.88
N VAL A 47 -0.29 -1.20 -1.44
CA VAL A 47 1.01 -1.12 -0.75
C VAL A 47 0.97 -0.09 0.38
N LYS A 48 0.34 1.07 0.16
CA LYS A 48 0.12 2.10 1.19
C LYS A 48 -1.03 1.77 2.16
N GLY A 49 -1.98 0.98 1.70
CA GLY A 49 -3.24 0.62 2.38
C GLY A 49 -3.09 -0.36 3.53
N VAL A 50 -1.88 -0.86 3.81
CA VAL A 50 -1.55 -1.56 5.06
C VAL A 50 -1.43 -0.57 6.24
N LYS A 51 -2.38 0.37 6.34
CA LYS A 51 -2.66 1.21 7.51
C LYS A 51 -4.17 1.42 7.71
N ARG A 52 -5.02 0.51 7.25
CA ARG A 52 -6.40 0.42 7.75
C ARG A 52 -6.66 -0.96 8.33
N SER A 53 -6.74 -0.98 9.66
CA SER A 53 -7.50 -1.93 10.51
C SER A 53 -6.73 -3.06 11.22
N GLU A 54 -5.81 -2.69 12.12
CA GLU A 54 -5.93 -3.15 13.51
C GLU A 54 -5.97 -1.92 14.44
N SER A 55 -7.16 -1.34 14.50
CA SER A 55 -7.64 -0.64 15.68
C SER A 55 -9.10 -1.02 15.80
N PRO A 56 -9.44 -2.14 16.48
CA PRO A 56 -10.78 -2.33 16.96
C PRO A 56 -11.05 -1.21 17.96
N LYS A 57 -11.77 -0.17 17.51
CA LYS A 57 -12.36 0.83 18.38
C LYS A 57 -13.54 0.18 19.10
N ALA A 58 -13.25 -0.67 20.09
CA ALA A 58 -14.22 -1.01 21.12
C ALA A 58 -14.06 0.02 22.24
N ALA A 59 -14.97 0.99 22.23
CA ALA A 59 -15.16 1.92 23.33
C ALA A 59 -15.76 1.18 24.53
N VAL A 60 -15.09 1.22 25.68
CA VAL A 60 -15.76 1.29 26.99
C VAL A 60 -14.91 2.18 27.91
N PRO A 61 -15.41 3.32 28.40
CA PRO A 61 -14.77 4.08 29.46
C PRO A 61 -15.15 3.46 30.81
N GLN A 62 -14.20 2.89 31.56
CA GLN A 62 -14.39 2.65 32.98
C GLN A 62 -13.15 3.11 33.78
N GLN A 63 -13.46 3.95 34.77
CA GLN A 63 -12.60 4.79 35.59
C GLN A 63 -11.57 4.01 36.44
N PRO A 64 -10.52 4.67 36.98
CA PRO A 64 -9.63 4.05 37.95
C PRO A 64 -10.35 3.86 39.28
N LEU A 65 -10.52 2.63 39.74
CA LEU A 65 -10.89 2.37 41.12
C LEU A 65 -9.61 2.35 41.97
N SER A 66 -9.21 3.52 42.46
CA SER A 66 -8.40 3.62 43.67
C SER A 66 -9.31 3.43 44.88
N ARG A 67 -9.09 2.38 45.67
CA ARG A 67 -8.96 2.44 47.14
C ARG A 67 -8.43 1.13 47.70
#